data_AF-A0A3M1XBY9-F1
#
_entry.id   AF-A0A3M1XBY9-F1
#
_cell.length_a   1.000
_cell.length_b   1.000
_cell.length_c   1.000
_cell.angle_alpha   90.00
_cell.angle_beta   90.00
_cell.angle_gamma   90.00
#
_symmetry.space_group_name_H-M   'P 1'
#
loop_
_entity.id
_entity.type
_entity.pdbx_description
1 polymer ?
#
loop_
_entity_poly.entity_id
_entity_poly.type
_entity_poly.pdbx_seq_one_letter_code
_entity_poly.pdbx_strand_id
1 'polypeptide(L)'
;AANILRNIVPVYIMCDPADIRAVPMVRAPFSQRPTLYLYDNYPGGIGLSFKLFNNPLPALEASLDLVQRCGCEAGCPSCVGPLLEVGEKAKAHSPVLFTFLLDQLQNSPATGELARSQAPPEPCCPPSEPDPES
;
A
#
# COMPACT_ATOMS: atom_id res chain seq x y z
N ALA A 1 1.93 -6.40 -4.88
CA ALA A 1 2.39 -5.16 -4.20
C ALA A 1 1.51 -4.79 -3.00
N ALA A 2 0.20 -4.56 -3.18
CA ALA A 2 -0.69 -4.16 -2.07
C ALA A 2 -0.67 -5.11 -0.87
N ASN A 3 -0.75 -6.43 -1.10
CA ASN A 3 -0.71 -7.44 -0.04
C ASN A 3 0.58 -7.35 0.79
N ILE A 4 1.72 -7.17 0.12
CA ILE A 4 3.04 -7.08 0.77
C ILE A 4 3.10 -5.85 1.68
N LEU A 5 2.68 -4.69 1.16
CA LEU A 5 2.70 -3.45 1.94
C LEU A 5 1.71 -3.48 3.10
N ARG A 6 0.56 -4.14 2.95
CA ARG A 6 -0.36 -4.36 4.07
C ARG A 6 0.27 -5.18 5.21
N ASN A 7 1.17 -6.11 4.89
CA ASN A 7 1.87 -6.92 5.89
C ASN A 7 3.09 -6.22 6.49
N ILE A 8 3.85 -5.50 5.66
CA ILE A 8 5.11 -4.86 6.08
C ILE A 8 4.89 -3.53 6.79
N VAL A 9 3.97 -2.69 6.30
CA VAL A 9 3.80 -1.35 6.85
C VAL A 9 3.52 -1.35 8.36
N PRO A 10 2.59 -2.17 8.91
CA PRO A 10 2.31 -2.20 10.35
C PRO A 10 3.54 -2.46 11.22
N VAL A 11 4.50 -3.25 10.72
CA VAL A 11 5.77 -3.54 11.41
C VAL A 11 6.65 -2.30 11.53
N TYR A 12 6.64 -1.43 10.50
CA TYR A 12 7.45 -0.22 10.45
C TYR A 12 6.87 0.96 11.23
N ILE A 13 5.55 1.12 11.19
CA ILE A 13 4.86 2.22 11.88
C ILE A 13 4.28 1.82 13.24
N MET A 14 4.52 0.58 13.69
CA MET A 14 4.02 0.01 14.95
C MET A 14 2.50 0.20 15.13
N CYS A 15 1.72 -0.06 14.08
CA CYS A 15 0.26 0.01 14.10
C CYS A 15 -0.37 -1.38 13.94
N ASP A 16 -1.69 -1.47 14.10
CA ASP A 16 -2.40 -2.69 13.76
C ASP A 16 -2.54 -2.84 12.23
N PRO A 17 -2.47 -4.06 11.66
CA PRO A 17 -2.77 -4.30 10.25
C PRO A 17 -4.18 -3.89 9.79
N ALA A 18 -5.12 -3.68 10.71
CA ALA A 18 -6.45 -3.13 10.45
C ALA A 18 -6.47 -1.59 10.39
N ASP A 19 -5.45 -0.91 10.93
CA ASP A 19 -5.37 0.55 10.94
C ASP A 19 -4.98 1.13 9.58
N ILE A 20 -4.35 0.32 8.72
CA ILE A 20 -3.92 0.75 7.40
C ILE A 20 -4.54 -0.10 6.29
N ARG A 21 -5.02 0.58 5.25
CA ARG A 21 -5.59 -0.05 4.06
C ARG A 21 -4.73 0.26 2.84
N ALA A 22 -4.43 -0.80 2.08
CA ALA A 22 -3.70 -0.71 0.81
C ALA A 22 -4.65 -1.03 -0.35
N VAL A 23 -4.90 -0.06 -1.23
CA VAL A 23 -5.79 -0.20 -2.38
C VAL A 23 -5.02 0.02 -3.68
N PRO A 24 -4.79 -1.04 -4.49
CA PRO A 24 -4.16 -0.89 -5.80
C PRO A 24 -5.19 -0.39 -6.82
N MET A 25 -4.83 0.65 -7.58
CA MET A 25 -5.59 1.10 -8.75
C MET A 25 -4.73 0.96 -10.00
N VAL A 26 -5.21 0.20 -10.98
CA VAL A 26 -4.53 0.00 -12.28
C VAL A 26 -4.45 1.31 -13.06
N ARG A 27 -5.48 2.14 -12.95
CA ARG A 27 -5.54 3.47 -13.54
C ARG A 27 -6.22 4.42 -12.55
N ALA A 28 -5.43 5.27 -11.92
CA ALA A 28 -5.97 6.32 -11.08
C ALA A 28 -6.76 7.34 -11.92
N PRO A 29 -7.90 7.85 -11.43
CA PRO A 29 -8.73 8.79 -12.18
C PRO A 29 -8.02 10.13 -12.44
N PHE A 30 -7.16 10.56 -11.52
CA PHE A 30 -6.45 11.84 -11.63
C PHE A 30 -5.16 11.77 -12.47
N SER A 31 -4.33 10.74 -12.26
CA SER A 31 -2.99 10.66 -12.86
C SER A 31 -3.00 9.80 -14.11
N GLN A 32 -4.06 9.03 -14.34
CA GLN A 32 -4.17 8.02 -15.37
C GLN A 32 -3.03 6.98 -15.36
N ARG A 33 -2.33 6.86 -14.23
CA ARG A 33 -1.20 5.96 -14.01
C ARG A 33 -1.55 4.91 -12.96
N PRO A 34 -0.90 3.72 -12.99
CA PRO A 34 -1.04 2.75 -11.92
C PRO A 34 -0.56 3.36 -10.60
N THR A 35 -1.44 3.38 -9.60
CA THR A 35 -1.20 4.03 -8.31
C THR A 35 -1.63 3.11 -7.19
N LEU A 36 -0.82 3.06 -6.13
CA LEU A 36 -1.14 2.35 -4.90
C LEU A 36 -1.47 3.36 -3.81
N TYR A 37 -2.67 3.28 -3.25
CA TYR A 37 -3.09 4.14 -2.15
C TYR A 37 -2.91 3.42 -0.82
N LEU A 38 -2.31 4.12 0.13
CA LEU A 38 -2.13 3.69 1.51
C LEU A 38 -2.76 4.75 2.40
N TYR A 39 -3.78 4.38 3.16
CA TYR A 39 -4.51 5.32 4.01
C TYR A 39 -4.95 4.68 5.32
N ASP A 40 -5.21 5.53 6.30
CA ASP A 40 -5.62 5.14 7.64
C ASP A 40 -7.10 4.73 7.60
N ASN A 41 -7.44 3.58 8.18
CA ASN A 41 -8.81 3.07 8.30
C ASN A 41 -9.53 3.64 9.54
N TYR A 42 -8.96 4.68 10.16
CA TYR A 42 -9.50 5.31 11.37
C TYR A 42 -10.28 6.59 11.01
N PRO A 43 -11.51 6.78 11.51
CA PRO A 43 -12.29 7.98 11.26
C PRO A 43 -11.56 9.23 11.80
N GLY A 44 -11.32 10.21 10.93
CA GLY A 44 -10.58 11.42 11.26
C GLY A 44 -9.07 11.36 11.01
N GLY A 45 -8.50 10.18 10.75
CA GLY A 45 -7.09 10.00 10.40
C GLY A 45 -6.12 10.36 11.53
N ILE A 46 -5.34 9.38 11.98
CA ILE A 46 -4.34 9.59 13.05
C ILE A 46 -2.93 9.93 12.50
N GLY A 47 -2.78 9.97 11.18
CA GLY A 47 -1.55 10.39 10.50
C GLY A 47 -0.52 9.28 10.29
N LEU A 48 -0.94 8.00 10.27
CA LEU A 48 -0.03 6.88 9.98
C LEU A 48 0.45 6.94 8.53
N SER A 49 -0.48 7.14 7.60
CA SER A 49 -0.25 7.40 6.18
C SER A 49 0.71 8.57 5.95
N PHE A 50 0.58 9.65 6.70
CA PHE A 50 1.50 10.79 6.62
C PHE A 50 2.93 10.41 7.05
N LYS A 51 3.07 9.67 8.16
CA LYS A 51 4.38 9.16 8.62
C LYS A 51 5.02 8.24 7.57
N LEU A 52 4.24 7.31 7.02
CA LEU A 52 4.69 6.39 5.97
C LEU A 52 5.10 7.15 4.71
N PHE A 53 4.34 8.17 4.34
CA PHE A 53 4.61 8.98 3.17
C PHE A 53 5.89 9.82 3.29
N ASN A 54 6.19 10.32 4.48
CA ASN A 54 7.43 11.04 4.75
C ASN A 54 8.67 10.13 4.73
N ASN A 55 8.52 8.85 5.08
CA ASN A 55 9.64 7.91 5.07
C ASN A 55 9.24 6.53 4.52
N PRO A 56 9.00 6.41 3.20
CA PRO A 56 8.50 5.18 2.58
C PRO A 56 9.61 4.14 2.33
N LEU A 57 10.87 4.57 2.27
CA LEU A 57 12.00 3.73 1.86
C LEU A 57 12.15 2.47 2.72
N PRO A 58 12.15 2.55 4.08
CA PRO A 58 12.37 1.35 4.90
C PRO A 58 11.29 0.28 4.69
N ALA A 59 10.03 0.71 4.53
CA ALA A 59 8.92 -0.21 4.27
C ALA A 59 9.02 -0.87 2.89
N LEU A 60 9.49 -0.15 1.87
CA LEU A 60 9.68 -0.68 0.52
C LEU A 60 10.89 -1.63 0.45
N GLU A 61 11.98 -1.32 1.14
CA GLU A 61 13.17 -2.17 1.23
C GLU A 61 12.84 -3.51 1.89
N ALA A 62 12.13 -3.52 3.02
CA ALA A 62 11.68 -4.77 3.62
C ALA A 62 10.66 -5.52 2.78
N SER A 63 9.81 -4.80 2.04
CA SER A 63 8.88 -5.44 1.09
C SER A 63 9.63 -6.20 0.01
N LEU A 64 10.73 -5.63 -0.51
CA LEU A 64 11.60 -6.29 -1.47
C LEU A 64 12.29 -7.51 -0.86
N ASP A 65 12.86 -7.37 0.34
CA ASP A 65 13.54 -8.46 1.06
C ASP A 65 12.60 -9.62 1.38
N LEU A 66 11.36 -9.34 1.81
CA LEU A 66 10.33 -10.36 2.04
C LEU A 66 10.03 -11.16 0.78
N VAL A 67 9.90 -10.48 -0.37
CA VAL A 67 9.64 -11.14 -1.64
C VAL A 67 10.84 -11.96 -2.09
N GLN A 68 12.06 -11.50 -1.88
CA GLN A 68 13.26 -12.23 -2.28
C GLN A 68 13.52 -13.48 -1.40
N ARG A 69 13.25 -13.40 -0.09
CA ARG A 69 13.49 -14.51 0.85
C ARG A 69 12.40 -15.57 0.85
N CYS A 70 11.19 -15.22 0.43
CA CYS A 70 10.09 -16.18 0.44
C CYS A 70 10.27 -17.24 -0.66
N GLY A 71 10.38 -18.52 -0.28
CA GLY A 71 10.59 -19.65 -1.18
C GLY A 71 9.37 -20.13 -1.98
N CYS A 72 8.36 -19.30 -2.19
CA CYS A 72 7.18 -19.66 -2.98
C CYS A 72 7.45 -19.51 -4.49
N GLU A 73 6.91 -20.41 -5.31
CA GLU A 73 7.05 -20.34 -6.77
C GLU A 73 6.05 -19.36 -7.40
N ALA A 74 4.77 -19.47 -7.05
CA ALA A 74 3.70 -18.73 -7.72
C ALA A 74 3.03 -17.65 -6.85
N GLY A 75 3.27 -17.67 -5.53
CA GLY A 75 2.75 -16.70 -4.57
C GLY A 75 2.09 -17.35 -3.34
N CYS A 76 2.16 -16.68 -2.19
CA CYS A 76 1.53 -17.13 -0.95
C CYS A 76 0.89 -15.95 -0.21
N PRO A 77 -0.11 -16.19 0.68
CA PRO A 77 -0.79 -15.12 1.42
C PRO A 77 0.15 -14.26 2.27
N SER A 78 1.30 -14.82 2.69
CA SER A 78 2.30 -14.11 3.48
C SER A 78 3.18 -13.16 2.67
N CYS A 79 3.34 -13.37 1.36
CA CYS A 79 4.14 -12.49 0.50
C CYS A 79 3.26 -11.72 -0.50
N VAL A 80 3.24 -12.12 -1.77
CA VAL A 80 2.55 -11.43 -2.87
C VAL A 80 1.03 -11.52 -2.77
N GLY A 81 0.50 -12.57 -2.13
CA GLY A 81 -0.93 -12.89 -2.07
C GLY A 81 -1.25 -14.31 -2.58
N PRO A 82 -2.49 -14.79 -2.42
CA PRO A 82 -2.94 -16.08 -2.94
C PRO A 82 -2.88 -16.12 -4.47
N LEU A 83 -2.43 -17.26 -5.03
CA LEU A 83 -2.24 -17.44 -6.48
C LEU A 83 -3.47 -17.04 -7.32
N LEU A 84 -4.67 -17.40 -6.87
CA LEU A 84 -5.93 -17.14 -7.57
C LEU A 84 -6.23 -15.64 -7.72
N GLU A 85 -5.69 -14.80 -6.84
CA GLU A 85 -5.93 -13.35 -6.83
C GLU A 85 -4.84 -12.57 -7.59
N VAL A 86 -3.60 -13.08 -7.60
CA VAL A 86 -2.43 -12.34 -8.12
C VAL A 86 -1.87 -12.88 -9.43
N GLY A 87 -2.20 -14.14 -9.78
CA GLY A 87 -1.71 -14.83 -10.96
C GLY A 87 -0.29 -15.39 -10.82
N GLU A 88 0.06 -16.33 -11.69
CA GLU A 88 1.31 -17.13 -11.60
C GLU A 88 2.59 -16.29 -11.69
N LYS A 89 2.55 -15.17 -12.41
CA LYS A 89 3.73 -14.31 -12.65
C LYS A 89 3.93 -13.26 -11.56
N ALA A 90 3.07 -13.20 -10.54
CA ALA A 90 3.14 -12.17 -9.50
C ALA A 90 4.48 -12.17 -8.76
N LYS A 91 5.03 -13.36 -8.52
CA LYS A 91 6.33 -13.53 -7.84
C LYS A 91 7.49 -13.00 -8.66
N ALA A 92 7.48 -13.22 -9.98
CA ALA A 92 8.53 -12.76 -10.88
C ALA A 92 8.51 -11.23 -11.06
N HIS A 93 7.32 -10.62 -11.15
CA HIS A 93 7.18 -9.18 -11.38
C HIS A 93 7.31 -8.33 -10.11
N SER A 94 6.97 -8.87 -8.95
CA SER A 94 7.01 -8.12 -7.69
C SER A 94 8.39 -7.51 -7.37
N PRO A 95 9.52 -8.24 -7.37
CA PRO A 95 10.82 -7.64 -7.02
C PRO A 95 11.22 -6.55 -8.01
N VAL A 96 10.97 -6.75 -9.31
CA VAL A 96 11.24 -5.74 -10.36
C VAL A 96 10.46 -4.45 -10.08
N LEU A 97 9.17 -4.58 -9.71
CA LEU A 97 8.33 -3.44 -9.37
C LEU A 97 8.86 -2.69 -8.14
N PHE A 98 9.25 -3.39 -7.07
CA PHE A 98 9.77 -2.74 -5.86
C PHE A 98 11.13 -2.07 -6.10
N THR A 99 12.02 -2.70 -6.87
CA THR A 99 13.29 -2.07 -7.27
C THR A 99 13.05 -0.80 -8.08
N PHE A 100 12.13 -0.83 -9.04
CA PHE A 100 11.75 0.36 -9.80
C PHE A 100 11.18 1.46 -8.89
N LEU A 101 10.28 1.13 -7.96
CA LEU A 101 9.72 2.11 -7.03
C LEU A 101 10.77 2.75 -6.11
N LEU A 102 11.71 1.95 -5.60
CA LEU A 102 12.81 2.45 -4.77
C LEU A 102 13.70 3.44 -5.55
N ASP A 103 14.07 3.08 -6.78
CA ASP A 103 14.85 3.96 -7.66
C ASP A 103 14.12 5.27 -7.96
N GLN A 104 12.82 5.21 -8.28
CA GLN A 104 12.02 6.39 -8.57
C GLN A 104 11.89 7.33 -7.36
N LEU A 105 11.74 6.79 -6.16
CA LEU A 105 11.62 7.60 -4.93
C LEU A 105 12.95 8.21 -4.49
N GLN A 106 14.06 7.55 -4.77
CA GLN A 106 15.39 8.10 -4.47
C GLN A 106 15.79 9.20 -5.48
N ASN A 107 15.33 9.10 -6.74
CA ASN A 107 15.69 10.02 -7.82
C ASN A 107 14.71 11.18 -8.03
N SER A 108 13.53 11.16 -7.41
CA SER A 108 12.53 12.23 -7.55
C SER A 108 12.39 13.05 -6.24
N PRO A 109 12.73 14.35 -6.21
CA PRO A 109 12.53 15.21 -5.04
C PRO A 109 11.05 15.56 -4.77
N ALA A 110 10.10 14.93 -5.48
CA ALA A 110 8.69 15.32 -5.54
C ALA A 110 7.78 14.57 -4.54
N THR A 111 8.33 13.92 -3.52
CA THR A 111 7.53 13.24 -2.49
C THR A 111 6.58 14.22 -1.78
N GLY A 112 6.80 15.54 -1.78
CA GLY A 112 5.87 16.49 -1.14
C GLY A 112 4.67 16.97 -1.97
N GLU A 113 4.73 16.93 -3.31
CA GLU A 113 3.85 17.75 -4.16
C GLU A 113 2.64 16.99 -4.73
N LEU A 114 2.79 15.68 -4.99
CA LEU A 114 1.72 14.85 -5.58
C LEU A 114 0.58 14.56 -4.60
N ALA A 115 0.84 14.43 -3.29
CA ALA A 115 -0.21 14.14 -2.30
C ALA A 115 -1.09 15.37 -1.97
N ARG A 116 -0.58 16.59 -2.17
CA ARG A 116 -1.34 17.83 -1.86
C ARG A 116 -2.36 18.22 -2.92
N SER A 117 -2.16 17.80 -4.17
CA SER A 117 -3.04 18.18 -5.28
C SER A 117 -4.13 17.15 -5.60
N GLN A 118 -4.05 15.94 -5.04
CA GLN A 118 -4.87 14.78 -5.42
C GLN A 118 -5.42 14.04 -4.21
N ALA A 119 -5.96 14.78 -3.23
CA ALA A 119 -6.90 14.20 -2.29
C ALA A 119 -8.09 13.60 -3.08
N PRO A 120 -8.50 12.35 -2.82
CA PRO A 120 -9.73 11.83 -3.40
C PRO A 120 -10.92 12.72 -2.97
N PRO A 121 -11.94 12.91 -3.82
CA PRO A 121 -13.19 13.50 -3.36
C PRO A 121 -13.73 12.62 -2.22
N GLU A 122 -14.13 13.31 -1.15
CA GLU A 122 -14.72 12.87 0.13
C GLU A 122 -14.81 11.37 0.46
N PRO A 123 -14.52 10.98 1.73
CA PRO A 123 -14.73 9.61 2.17
C PRO A 123 -16.18 9.19 1.88
N CYS A 124 -16.35 8.11 1.10
CA CYS A 124 -17.60 7.37 0.94
C CYS A 124 -18.00 6.66 2.25
N CYS A 125 -17.91 7.33 3.40
CA CYS A 125 -18.74 6.98 4.53
C CYS A 125 -20.05 7.75 4.35
N PRO A 126 -21.16 7.10 3.95
CA PRO A 126 -22.42 7.58 4.47
C PRO A 126 -22.31 7.62 6.01
N PRO A 127 -22.98 8.56 6.70
CA PRO A 127 -23.03 8.53 8.15
C PRO A 127 -23.44 7.13 8.59
N SER A 128 -22.67 6.52 9.47
CA SER A 128 -23.06 5.28 10.15
C SER A 128 -24.44 5.52 10.75
N GLU A 129 -25.48 4.91 10.16
CA GLU A 129 -26.79 4.84 10.78
C GLU A 129 -26.61 4.20 12.18
N PRO A 130 -27.25 4.75 13.23
CA PRO A 130 -27.19 4.10 14.54
C PRO A 130 -27.81 2.71 14.42
N ASP A 131 -27.09 1.69 14.89
CA ASP A 131 -27.59 0.32 15.00
C ASP A 131 -28.96 0.32 15.73
N PRO A 132 -30.04 -0.17 15.12
CA PRO A 132 -31.25 -0.49 15.86
C PRO A 132 -31.11 -1.88 16.50
N GLU A 133 -31.49 -1.96 17.78
CA GLU A 133 -31.78 -3.16 18.57
C GLU A 133 -30.61 -3.99 19.14
N SER A 134 -30.31 -3.73 20.42
CA SER A 134 -30.67 -4.63 21.53
C SER A 134 -30.57 -3.93 22.89
#